data_AF-A0AB36TIQ9-F1
#
_entry.id   AF-A0AB36TIQ9-F1
#
_cell.length_a   1.000
_cell.length_b   1.000
_cell.length_c   1.000
_cell.angle_alpha   90.00
_cell.angle_beta   90.00
_cell.angle_gamma   90.00
#
_symmetry.space_group_name_H-M   'P 1'
#
loop_
_entity.id
_entity.type
_entity.pdbx_description
1 polymer ?
#
loop_
_entity_poly.entity_id
_entity_poly.type
_entity_poly.pdbx_seq_one_letter_code
_entity_poly.pdbx_strand_id
1 'polypeptide(L)'
;MNILKELLKKKDGSLTVEAAISLPLFMCVFLSIAFFMKVVYIHNNVQYAINGAANEVATYSYLYSISGLQKVNDAITETTDEYGTTASEHTKEILEAFDALGDISQQSLESFKGLAAGDTTQIDKLKELYEEGKISVGTVQKVIGEVKENPRKEFISVASLFFSAGYEKIKSELSEPLIKLFMRKYIDERIFNSKGGPGAYIVVKEGKDPLDAFSFNNRIFTDNKSIDIRVKYKIKTSLPINILPEISIEQRATVRGWMDGDKSAPVKEEPKEESLWDKAPFEYGKVITEKELEKYPDKYPNSGHIYEVRSINLDCETYKDIKKAKSSLKSSINKFSSKTKDVAEITSRTFIIVIPEGTLTDEIKAMLEELKSEAASGTPSIEVIYKEGYGRQSNVSDSSEEEK
;
A
#
# COMPACT_ATOMS: atom_id res chain seq x y z
N MET A 1 83.16 41.24 29.09
CA MET A 1 81.82 41.87 28.97
C MET A 1 81.52 42.46 27.57
N ASN A 2 82.26 42.10 26.51
CA ASN A 2 81.99 42.56 25.13
C ASN A 2 81.43 41.46 24.20
N ILE A 3 81.72 40.19 24.48
CA ILE A 3 81.26 39.05 23.66
C ILE A 3 79.73 38.84 23.79
N LEU A 4 79.18 39.04 24.99
CA LEU A 4 77.72 38.96 25.22
C LEU A 4 76.95 40.08 24.49
N LYS A 5 77.57 41.26 24.34
CA LYS A 5 77.00 42.41 23.62
C LYS A 5 76.98 42.18 22.11
N GLU A 6 77.99 41.52 21.55
CA GLU A 6 78.00 41.11 20.14
C GLU A 6 76.99 39.98 19.84
N LEU A 7 76.84 39.01 20.75
CA LEU A 7 75.82 37.95 20.62
C LEU A 7 74.39 38.51 20.67
N LEU A 8 74.15 39.52 21.50
CA LEU A 8 72.85 40.22 21.58
C LEU A 8 72.56 41.15 20.40
N LYS A 9 73.59 41.57 19.63
CA LYS A 9 73.45 42.40 18.43
C LYS A 9 73.01 41.60 17.19
N LYS A 10 72.90 40.28 17.31
CA LYS A 10 72.60 39.31 16.24
C LYS A 10 71.16 38.74 16.33
N LYS A 11 70.17 39.58 16.67
CA LYS A 11 68.74 39.19 16.75
C LYS A 11 68.02 39.14 15.39
N ASP A 12 68.75 39.22 14.29
CA ASP A 12 68.18 39.28 12.92
C ASP A 12 67.44 37.99 12.50
N GLY A 13 67.63 36.88 13.23
CA GLY A 13 66.89 35.63 13.03
C GLY A 13 65.57 35.51 13.81
N SER A 14 65.30 36.40 14.79
CA SER A 14 64.14 36.28 15.69
C SER A 14 62.81 36.41 14.93
N LEU A 15 62.76 37.32 13.96
CA LEU A 15 61.57 37.52 13.11
C LEU A 15 61.27 36.29 12.25
N THR A 16 62.33 35.64 11.72
CA THR A 16 62.19 34.41 10.94
C THR A 16 61.73 33.23 11.80
N VAL A 17 62.22 33.11 13.03
CA VAL A 17 61.79 32.06 13.97
C VAL A 17 60.33 32.26 14.39
N GLU A 18 59.93 33.50 14.68
CA GLU A 18 58.54 33.83 15.01
C GLU A 18 57.60 33.57 13.83
N ALA A 19 58.00 33.93 12.61
CA ALA A 19 57.25 33.62 11.39
C ALA A 19 57.17 32.10 11.13
N ALA A 20 58.26 31.37 11.36
CA ALA A 20 58.32 29.92 11.16
C ALA A 20 57.43 29.14 12.15
N ILE A 21 57.13 29.69 13.32
CA ILE A 21 56.23 29.08 14.31
C ILE A 21 54.78 29.58 14.13
N SER A 22 54.59 30.87 13.85
CA SER A 22 53.25 31.47 13.70
C SER A 22 52.53 31.00 12.44
N LEU A 23 53.22 30.81 11.31
CA LEU A 23 52.61 30.39 10.05
C LEU A 23 51.99 28.97 10.14
N PRO A 24 52.69 27.93 10.63
CA PRO A 24 52.08 26.60 10.81
C PRO A 24 50.90 26.61 11.79
N LEU A 25 51.00 27.39 12.88
CA LEU A 25 49.90 27.53 13.85
C LEU A 25 48.66 28.14 13.19
N PHE A 26 48.85 29.22 12.43
CA PHE A 26 47.78 29.85 11.67
C PHE A 26 47.16 28.89 10.64
N MET A 27 47.99 28.13 9.92
CA MET A 27 47.53 27.11 8.98
C MET A 27 46.75 25.99 9.67
N CYS A 28 47.13 25.57 10.88
CA CYS A 28 46.37 24.59 11.66
C CYS A 28 44.97 25.09 12.00
N VAL A 29 44.83 26.36 12.39
CA VAL A 29 43.53 26.98 12.66
C VAL A 29 42.68 27.06 11.40
N PHE A 30 43.25 27.53 10.29
CA PHE A 30 42.56 27.61 9.01
C PHE A 30 42.08 26.24 8.51
N LEU A 31 42.94 25.22 8.57
CA LEU A 31 42.61 23.84 8.19
C LEU A 31 41.54 23.25 9.11
N SER A 32 41.55 23.59 10.41
CA SER A 32 40.52 23.15 11.35
C SER A 32 39.13 23.68 10.95
N ILE A 33 39.05 24.95 10.55
CA ILE A 33 37.81 25.56 10.05
C ILE A 33 37.39 24.89 8.73
N ALA A 34 38.32 24.70 7.79
CA ALA A 34 38.03 24.05 6.51
C ALA A 34 37.53 22.61 6.69
N PHE A 35 38.08 21.85 7.64
CA PHE A 35 37.64 20.48 7.92
C PHE A 35 36.32 20.46 8.67
N PHE A 36 36.04 21.43 9.53
CA PHE A 36 34.71 21.61 10.11
C PHE A 36 33.66 21.88 9.03
N MET A 37 33.95 22.73 8.05
CA MET A 37 33.08 22.91 6.87
C MET A 37 32.84 21.60 6.12
N LYS A 38 33.86 20.74 6.00
CA LYS A 38 33.70 19.40 5.43
C LYS A 38 32.80 18.50 6.27
N VAL A 39 32.87 18.55 7.61
CA VAL A 39 31.94 17.82 8.48
C VAL A 39 30.49 18.26 8.21
N VAL A 40 30.24 19.57 8.14
CA VAL A 40 28.91 20.12 7.81
C VAL A 40 28.47 19.72 6.41
N TYR A 41 29.39 19.70 5.43
CA TYR A 41 29.11 19.23 4.08
C TYR A 41 28.65 17.77 4.07
N ILE A 42 29.36 16.88 4.78
CA ILE A 42 28.98 15.47 4.91
C ILE A 42 27.61 15.35 5.58
N HIS A 43 27.39 16.07 6.67
CA HIS A 43 26.11 16.08 7.38
C HIS A 43 24.96 16.46 6.44
N ASN A 44 25.08 17.57 5.71
CA ASN A 44 24.05 18.03 4.78
C ASN A 44 23.83 17.05 3.62
N ASN A 45 24.91 16.44 3.10
CA ASN A 45 24.79 15.48 2.00
C ASN A 45 24.08 14.20 2.43
N VAL A 46 24.42 13.64 3.61
CA VAL A 46 23.71 12.47 4.14
C VAL A 46 22.26 12.82 4.47
N GLN A 47 21.98 13.99 5.05
CA GLN A 47 20.60 14.44 5.32
C GLN A 47 19.78 14.56 4.03
N TYR A 48 20.37 15.15 2.99
CA TYR A 48 19.76 15.26 1.67
C TYR A 48 19.46 13.88 1.09
N ALA A 49 20.39 12.93 1.22
CA ALA A 49 20.21 11.58 0.72
C ALA A 49 19.10 10.80 1.44
N ILE A 50 19.03 10.87 2.77
CA ILE A 50 17.95 10.21 3.51
C ILE A 50 16.59 10.87 3.30
N ASN A 51 16.53 12.20 3.13
CA ASN A 51 15.29 12.91 2.80
C ASN A 51 14.80 12.53 1.40
N GLY A 52 15.70 12.48 0.42
CA GLY A 52 15.41 12.03 -0.94
C GLY A 52 14.90 10.59 -0.94
N ALA A 53 15.59 9.69 -0.24
CA ALA A 53 15.16 8.30 -0.10
C ALA A 53 13.79 8.16 0.56
N ALA A 54 13.52 8.92 1.62
CA ALA A 54 12.22 8.90 2.30
C ALA A 54 11.09 9.32 1.34
N ASN A 55 11.30 10.39 0.57
CA ASN A 55 10.31 10.89 -0.40
C ASN A 55 10.10 9.93 -1.58
N GLU A 56 11.16 9.28 -2.07
CA GLU A 56 11.04 8.25 -3.11
C GLU A 56 10.21 7.07 -2.60
N VAL A 57 10.52 6.54 -1.40
CA VAL A 57 9.70 5.48 -0.77
C VAL A 57 8.24 5.91 -0.66
N ALA A 58 7.95 7.15 -0.26
CA ALA A 58 6.58 7.66 -0.16
C ALA A 58 5.87 7.78 -1.52
N THR A 59 6.60 8.16 -2.56
CA THR A 59 6.06 8.27 -3.93
C THR A 59 5.76 6.89 -4.51
N TYR A 60 6.70 5.96 -4.35
CA TYR A 60 6.51 4.59 -4.81
C TYR A 60 5.46 3.82 -4.00
N SER A 61 5.31 4.14 -2.72
CA SER A 61 4.21 3.62 -1.90
C SER A 61 2.84 4.05 -2.46
N TYR A 62 2.73 5.30 -2.92
CA TYR A 62 1.49 5.79 -3.54
C TYR A 62 1.18 5.07 -4.83
N LEU A 63 2.18 4.94 -5.69
CA LEU A 63 2.01 4.21 -6.95
C LEU A 63 1.62 2.74 -6.70
N TYR A 64 2.16 2.12 -5.66
CA TYR A 64 1.76 0.79 -5.23
C TYR A 64 0.31 0.72 -4.73
N SER A 65 -0.17 1.70 -3.97
CA SER A 65 -1.55 1.72 -3.51
C SER A 65 -2.55 1.98 -4.65
N ILE A 66 -2.30 2.98 -5.49
CA ILE A 66 -3.21 3.33 -6.60
C ILE A 66 -3.22 2.30 -7.73
N SER A 67 -2.13 1.56 -7.91
CA SER A 67 -2.06 0.49 -8.92
C SER A 67 -2.87 -0.75 -8.55
N GLY A 68 -3.51 -0.79 -7.37
CA GLY A 68 -4.28 -1.96 -6.93
C GLY A 68 -3.42 -3.14 -6.49
N LEU A 69 -2.09 -3.06 -6.61
CA LEU A 69 -1.15 -4.11 -6.16
C LEU A 69 -1.23 -4.34 -4.65
N GLN A 70 -1.58 -3.32 -3.87
CA GLN A 70 -1.87 -3.46 -2.45
C GLN A 70 -3.01 -4.44 -2.19
N LYS A 71 -4.12 -4.33 -2.94
CA LYS A 71 -5.29 -5.21 -2.77
C LYS A 71 -4.98 -6.65 -3.15
N VAL A 72 -4.16 -6.85 -4.18
CA VAL A 72 -3.71 -8.18 -4.59
C VAL A 72 -2.79 -8.79 -3.53
N ASN A 73 -1.87 -8.01 -2.96
CA ASN A 73 -1.00 -8.49 -1.88
C ASN A 73 -1.80 -8.85 -0.62
N ASP A 74 -2.75 -7.99 -0.22
CA ASP A 74 -3.63 -8.24 0.94
C ASP A 74 -4.38 -9.58 0.77
N ALA A 75 -4.92 -9.84 -0.43
CA ALA A 75 -5.61 -11.09 -0.78
C ALA A 75 -4.71 -12.36 -0.80
N ILE A 76 -3.39 -12.20 -1.02
CA ILE A 76 -2.43 -13.32 -0.96
C ILE A 76 -2.05 -13.64 0.49
N THR A 77 -1.95 -12.62 1.36
CA THR A 77 -1.57 -12.79 2.77
C THR A 77 -2.71 -13.22 3.68
N GLU A 78 -3.96 -12.89 3.38
CA GLU A 78 -5.14 -13.43 4.08
C GLU A 78 -5.61 -14.71 3.38
N THR A 79 -5.74 -15.80 4.14
CA THR A 79 -6.22 -17.11 3.64
C THR A 79 -7.73 -17.07 3.37
N THR A 80 -8.16 -16.24 2.43
CA THR A 80 -9.57 -16.05 2.06
C THR A 80 -9.74 -16.37 0.58
N ASP A 81 -10.46 -17.46 0.28
CA ASP A 81 -10.68 -18.01 -1.06
C ASP A 81 -11.60 -17.17 -1.98
N GLU A 82 -11.85 -15.90 -1.67
CA GLU A 82 -12.70 -15.04 -2.50
C GLU A 82 -11.98 -13.74 -2.86
N TYR A 83 -12.25 -13.30 -4.10
CA TYR A 83 -11.82 -12.07 -4.78
C TYR A 83 -10.58 -12.15 -5.68
N GLY A 84 -10.89 -12.44 -6.95
CA GLY A 84 -10.09 -12.12 -8.14
C GLY A 84 -10.71 -11.03 -9.03
N THR A 85 -11.61 -10.17 -8.55
CA THR A 85 -12.37 -9.25 -9.43
C THR A 85 -12.36 -7.76 -9.07
N THR A 86 -11.72 -7.32 -7.99
CA THR A 86 -11.60 -5.88 -7.65
C THR A 86 -10.17 -5.34 -7.79
N ALA A 87 -9.48 -5.82 -8.82
CA ALA A 87 -8.22 -5.25 -9.32
C ALA A 87 -8.42 -4.60 -10.71
N SER A 88 -9.65 -4.17 -11.05
CA SER A 88 -10.17 -4.39 -12.41
C SER A 88 -10.05 -3.26 -13.45
N GLU A 89 -9.67 -2.03 -13.15
CA GLU A 89 -9.58 -1.00 -14.23
C GLU A 89 -8.33 -0.12 -14.10
N HIS A 90 -8.07 0.47 -12.92
CA HIS A 90 -6.88 1.31 -12.72
C HIS A 90 -5.53 0.55 -12.81
N THR A 91 -5.47 -0.70 -12.35
CA THR A 91 -4.29 -1.57 -12.53
C THR A 91 -3.99 -1.75 -14.01
N LYS A 92 -5.04 -1.95 -14.82
CA LYS A 92 -4.95 -2.19 -16.25
C LYS A 92 -4.60 -0.90 -16.99
N GLU A 93 -5.18 0.24 -16.65
CA GLU A 93 -4.85 1.56 -17.22
C GLU A 93 -3.41 2.00 -16.91
N ILE A 94 -2.95 1.82 -15.66
CA ILE A 94 -1.56 2.13 -15.27
C ILE A 94 -0.61 1.17 -16.01
N LEU A 95 -0.92 -0.12 -16.06
CA LEU A 95 -0.10 -1.12 -16.74
C LEU A 95 -0.07 -0.92 -18.25
N GLU A 96 -1.17 -0.52 -18.89
CA GLU A 96 -1.28 -0.20 -20.32
C GLU A 96 -0.58 1.11 -20.67
N ALA A 97 -0.69 2.15 -19.83
CA ALA A 97 0.06 3.40 -19.97
C ALA A 97 1.57 3.16 -19.84
N PHE A 98 1.98 2.23 -18.98
CA PHE A 98 3.38 1.82 -18.89
C PHE A 98 3.79 0.85 -19.99
N ASP A 99 2.92 -0.01 -20.51
CA ASP A 99 3.23 -0.87 -21.66
C ASP A 99 3.53 -0.04 -22.92
N ALA A 100 2.77 1.04 -23.11
CA ALA A 100 2.98 2.02 -24.17
C ALA A 100 4.36 2.71 -24.11
N LEU A 101 5.09 2.61 -22.99
CA LEU A 101 6.40 3.22 -22.78
C LEU A 101 7.59 2.26 -23.03
N GLY A 102 7.35 1.04 -23.55
CA GLY A 102 8.29 0.12 -24.25
C GLY A 102 9.64 -0.23 -23.58
N ASP A 103 9.75 -1.40 -22.91
CA ASP A 103 10.97 -2.03 -22.30
C ASP A 103 10.70 -2.79 -20.96
N ILE A 104 9.87 -3.83 -20.99
CA ILE A 104 9.78 -4.84 -19.91
C ILE A 104 9.93 -6.20 -20.57
N SER A 105 10.60 -7.15 -19.90
CA SER A 105 10.69 -8.52 -20.41
C SER A 105 9.27 -9.12 -20.50
N GLN A 106 8.94 -9.67 -21.67
CA GLN A 106 7.59 -10.19 -21.98
C GLN A 106 7.11 -11.21 -20.95
N GLN A 107 8.00 -12.03 -20.39
CA GLN A 107 7.65 -13.04 -19.40
C GLN A 107 7.14 -12.46 -18.07
N SER A 108 7.71 -11.34 -17.63
CA SER A 108 7.25 -10.64 -16.42
C SER A 108 5.91 -9.96 -16.71
N LEU A 109 5.80 -9.32 -17.87
CA LEU A 109 4.57 -8.65 -18.32
C LEU A 109 3.38 -9.59 -18.48
N GLU A 110 3.59 -10.80 -19.04
CA GLU A 110 2.56 -11.84 -19.21
C GLU A 110 2.03 -12.35 -17.87
N SER A 111 2.92 -12.51 -16.89
CA SER A 111 2.52 -12.94 -15.54
C SER A 111 1.68 -11.86 -14.85
N PHE A 112 2.09 -10.60 -14.95
CA PHE A 112 1.36 -9.45 -14.39
C PHE A 112 0.02 -9.17 -15.11
N LYS A 113 -0.05 -9.36 -16.43
CA LYS A 113 -1.29 -9.21 -17.23
C LYS A 113 -2.34 -10.28 -16.86
N GLY A 114 -1.92 -11.50 -16.54
CA GLY A 114 -2.83 -12.56 -16.07
C GLY A 114 -3.54 -12.18 -14.77
N LEU A 115 -2.83 -11.56 -13.82
CA LEU A 115 -3.42 -11.10 -12.55
C LEU A 115 -4.34 -9.89 -12.70
N ALA A 116 -3.97 -8.92 -13.54
CA ALA A 116 -4.84 -7.78 -13.84
C ALA A 116 -6.13 -8.19 -14.58
N ALA A 117 -6.14 -9.37 -15.20
CA ALA A 117 -7.30 -9.98 -15.84
C ALA A 117 -8.11 -10.90 -14.91
N GLY A 118 -7.73 -11.05 -13.63
CA GLY A 118 -8.45 -11.87 -12.65
C GLY A 118 -8.21 -13.38 -12.77
N ASP A 119 -7.12 -13.81 -13.41
CA ASP A 119 -6.78 -15.23 -13.54
C ASP A 119 -6.12 -15.78 -12.25
N THR A 120 -6.91 -16.47 -11.43
CA THR A 120 -6.51 -17.04 -10.14
C THR A 120 -5.53 -18.20 -10.26
N THR A 121 -5.31 -18.79 -11.44
CA THR A 121 -4.34 -19.88 -11.63
C THR A 121 -2.88 -19.42 -11.62
N GLN A 122 -2.63 -18.11 -11.77
CA GLN A 122 -1.30 -17.51 -11.62
C GLN A 122 -0.97 -17.14 -10.18
N ILE A 123 -1.98 -17.09 -9.29
CA ILE A 123 -1.80 -16.91 -7.84
C ILE A 123 -1.07 -18.13 -7.27
N ASP A 124 -1.31 -19.34 -7.77
CA ASP A 124 -0.62 -20.55 -7.29
C ASP A 124 0.85 -20.62 -7.73
N LYS A 125 1.20 -20.14 -8.93
CA LYS A 125 2.60 -19.98 -9.37
C LYS A 125 3.35 -18.89 -8.60
N LEU A 126 2.63 -17.85 -8.18
CA LEU A 126 3.16 -16.79 -7.31
C LEU A 126 3.27 -17.22 -5.85
N LYS A 127 2.34 -18.04 -5.36
CA LYS A 127 2.47 -18.77 -4.10
C LYS A 127 3.67 -19.70 -4.15
N GLU A 128 3.94 -20.38 -5.27
CA GLU A 128 5.19 -21.11 -5.48
C GLU A 128 6.41 -20.20 -5.41
N LEU A 129 6.43 -19.02 -6.05
CA LEU A 129 7.54 -18.05 -5.91
C LEU A 129 7.68 -17.45 -4.49
N TYR A 130 6.58 -17.37 -3.73
CA TYR A 130 6.49 -16.90 -2.35
C TYR A 130 6.93 -17.97 -1.33
N GLU A 131 6.51 -19.23 -1.53
CA GLU A 131 6.84 -20.39 -0.69
C GLU A 131 8.20 -21.00 -1.04
N GLU A 132 8.60 -21.03 -2.31
CA GLU A 132 9.98 -21.26 -2.74
C GLU A 132 10.88 -20.03 -2.47
N GLY A 133 10.31 -18.95 -1.93
CA GLY A 133 10.85 -17.63 -1.68
C GLY A 133 12.04 -17.57 -0.71
N LYS A 134 13.14 -18.24 -1.06
CA LYS A 134 14.50 -17.73 -0.85
C LYS A 134 14.74 -16.54 -1.77
N ILE A 135 13.96 -15.47 -1.62
CA ILE A 135 14.32 -14.17 -2.21
C ILE A 135 15.54 -13.67 -1.43
N SER A 136 16.72 -14.07 -1.91
CA SER A 136 17.98 -13.58 -1.37
C SER A 136 18.11 -12.08 -1.67
N VAL A 137 18.76 -11.34 -0.76
CA VAL A 137 19.21 -9.95 -0.96
C VAL A 137 19.90 -9.76 -2.32
N GLY A 138 20.52 -10.81 -2.88
CA GLY A 138 21.19 -10.80 -4.19
C GLY A 138 20.27 -10.67 -5.41
N THR A 139 19.03 -11.15 -5.37
CA THR A 139 18.06 -10.98 -6.47
C THR A 139 17.52 -9.55 -6.48
N VAL A 140 17.23 -9.02 -5.29
CA VAL A 140 16.84 -7.62 -5.07
C VAL A 140 17.97 -6.70 -5.54
N GLN A 141 19.23 -6.99 -5.20
CA GLN A 141 20.40 -6.23 -5.67
C GLN A 141 20.61 -6.27 -7.19
N LYS A 142 20.28 -7.36 -7.88
CA LYS A 142 20.36 -7.46 -9.35
C LYS A 142 19.30 -6.61 -10.03
N VAL A 143 18.05 -6.70 -9.58
CA VAL A 143 16.95 -5.86 -10.06
C VAL A 143 17.25 -4.38 -9.82
N ILE A 144 17.84 -4.05 -8.67
CA ILE A 144 18.28 -2.69 -8.27
C ILE A 144 19.47 -2.17 -9.09
N GLY A 145 20.38 -3.05 -9.51
CA GLY A 145 21.63 -2.67 -10.19
C GLY A 145 21.44 -2.19 -11.64
N GLU A 146 20.37 -2.63 -12.31
CA GLU A 146 20.09 -2.33 -13.72
C GLU A 146 19.31 -1.01 -13.94
N VAL A 147 18.94 -0.31 -12.87
CA VAL A 147 17.87 0.71 -12.86
C VAL A 147 18.36 2.16 -12.97
N LYS A 148 19.67 2.40 -13.09
CA LYS A 148 20.28 3.70 -12.71
C LYS A 148 19.77 4.96 -13.44
N GLU A 149 19.00 4.90 -14.52
CA GLU A 149 18.56 6.11 -15.26
C GLU A 149 17.16 5.99 -15.92
N ASN A 150 16.29 5.06 -15.51
CA ASN A 150 14.98 4.88 -16.15
C ASN A 150 13.84 4.84 -15.12
N PRO A 151 13.04 5.92 -14.97
CA PRO A 151 12.00 6.01 -13.94
C PRO A 151 10.91 4.95 -14.10
N ARG A 152 10.70 4.44 -15.32
CA ARG A 152 9.78 3.34 -15.59
C ARG A 152 10.34 2.01 -15.09
N LYS A 153 11.57 1.65 -15.47
CA LYS A 153 12.23 0.41 -14.98
C LYS A 153 12.37 0.42 -13.46
N GLU A 154 12.59 1.60 -12.89
CA GLU A 154 12.61 1.80 -11.44
C GLU A 154 11.26 1.52 -10.79
N PHE A 155 10.18 2.10 -11.31
CA PHE A 155 8.84 1.82 -10.81
C PHE A 155 8.51 0.32 -10.85
N ILE A 156 8.74 -0.32 -11.98
CA ILE A 156 8.44 -1.75 -12.16
C ILE A 156 9.28 -2.59 -11.19
N SER A 157 10.55 -2.25 -11.03
CA SER A 157 11.45 -2.91 -10.08
C SER A 157 10.93 -2.76 -8.65
N VAL A 158 10.61 -1.55 -8.22
CA VAL A 158 10.09 -1.29 -6.87
C VAL A 158 8.73 -1.97 -6.68
N ALA A 159 7.79 -1.80 -7.62
CA ALA A 159 6.47 -2.43 -7.58
C ALA A 159 6.58 -3.96 -7.52
N SER A 160 7.50 -4.57 -8.28
CA SER A 160 7.77 -6.01 -8.23
C SER A 160 8.34 -6.45 -6.88
N LEU A 161 9.13 -5.61 -6.20
CA LEU A 161 9.60 -5.88 -4.83
C LEU A 161 8.42 -5.83 -3.85
N PHE A 162 7.57 -4.81 -3.93
CA PHE A 162 6.35 -4.72 -3.11
C PHE A 162 5.38 -5.89 -3.33
N PHE A 163 5.27 -6.34 -4.57
CA PHE A 163 4.41 -7.46 -4.94
C PHE A 163 4.99 -8.84 -4.56
N SER A 164 6.26 -9.10 -4.86
CA SER A 164 6.88 -10.42 -4.66
C SER A 164 7.35 -10.71 -3.24
N ALA A 165 7.83 -9.69 -2.52
CA ALA A 165 8.26 -9.85 -1.14
C ALA A 165 7.08 -9.75 -0.16
N GLY A 166 6.01 -9.07 -0.58
CA GLY A 166 4.88 -8.72 0.24
C GLY A 166 5.17 -7.56 1.20
N TYR A 167 4.10 -6.87 1.59
CA TYR A 167 4.16 -5.63 2.38
C TYR A 167 4.95 -5.78 3.69
N GLU A 168 4.79 -6.90 4.40
CA GLU A 168 5.45 -7.16 5.70
C GLU A 168 6.98 -7.35 5.59
N LYS A 169 7.49 -7.95 4.50
CA LYS A 169 8.94 -8.06 4.29
C LYS A 169 9.58 -6.70 3.96
N ILE A 170 8.82 -5.77 3.37
CA ILE A 170 9.29 -4.39 3.15
C ILE A 170 9.39 -3.60 4.45
N LYS A 171 8.45 -3.78 5.38
CA LYS A 171 8.52 -3.17 6.72
C LYS A 171 9.76 -3.61 7.49
N SER A 172 10.22 -4.83 7.26
CA SER A 172 11.30 -5.48 8.00
C SER A 172 12.59 -5.59 7.16
N GLU A 173 12.78 -6.72 6.47
CA GLU A 173 14.04 -7.15 5.85
C GLU A 173 14.47 -6.33 4.64
N LEU A 174 13.53 -5.83 3.84
CA LEU A 174 13.84 -5.09 2.61
C LEU A 174 13.88 -3.58 2.78
N SER A 175 13.58 -3.07 3.99
CA SER A 175 13.62 -1.64 4.29
C SER A 175 15.00 -1.01 4.03
N GLU A 176 16.07 -1.64 4.51
CA GLU A 176 17.44 -1.15 4.32
C GLU A 176 17.91 -1.21 2.85
N PRO A 177 17.79 -2.34 2.12
CA PRO A 177 18.12 -2.40 0.70
C PRO A 177 17.38 -1.35 -0.14
N LEU A 178 16.09 -1.13 0.12
CA LEU A 178 15.27 -0.13 -0.57
C LEU A 178 15.74 1.29 -0.27
N ILE A 179 16.07 1.59 0.97
CA ILE A 179 16.60 2.91 1.35
C ILE A 179 17.98 3.13 0.71
N LYS A 180 18.86 2.12 0.72
CA LYS A 180 20.18 2.20 0.06
C LYS A 180 20.05 2.46 -1.44
N LEU A 181 19.07 1.84 -2.13
CA LEU A 181 18.77 2.11 -3.54
C LEU A 181 18.52 3.60 -3.77
N PHE A 182 17.55 4.19 -3.06
CA PHE A 182 17.18 5.58 -3.31
C PHE A 182 18.23 6.58 -2.80
N MET A 183 18.90 6.29 -1.67
CA MET A 183 19.99 7.13 -1.18
C MET A 183 21.11 7.28 -2.24
N ARG A 184 21.36 6.23 -3.04
CA ARG A 184 22.38 6.26 -4.09
C ARG A 184 22.18 7.36 -5.14
N LYS A 185 20.93 7.81 -5.37
CA LYS A 185 20.62 8.92 -6.30
C LYS A 185 21.05 10.28 -5.78
N TYR A 186 21.10 10.43 -4.45
CA TYR A 186 21.21 11.74 -3.80
C TYR A 186 22.52 11.90 -3.01
N ILE A 187 23.23 10.80 -2.75
CA ILE A 187 24.48 10.82 -2.00
C ILE A 187 25.65 11.19 -2.91
N ASP A 188 26.54 12.03 -2.41
CA ASP A 188 27.77 12.38 -3.10
C ASP A 188 28.89 11.44 -2.67
N GLU A 189 29.39 10.62 -3.59
CA GLU A 189 30.44 9.65 -3.30
C GLU A 189 31.75 10.28 -2.79
N ARG A 190 31.96 11.59 -3.02
CA ARG A 190 33.14 12.34 -2.53
C ARG A 190 33.19 12.48 -1.02
N ILE A 191 32.12 12.16 -0.29
CA ILE A 191 32.11 12.14 1.18
C ILE A 191 32.80 10.90 1.77
N PHE A 192 33.01 9.85 0.95
CA PHE A 192 33.63 8.60 1.37
C PHE A 192 35.11 8.57 1.01
N ASN A 193 35.90 7.84 1.81
CA ASN A 193 37.30 7.59 1.50
C ASN A 193 37.76 6.23 2.06
N SER A 194 38.39 5.43 1.20
CA SER A 194 38.99 4.12 1.56
C SER A 194 40.47 4.16 1.85
N LYS A 195 41.21 5.12 1.26
CA LYS A 195 42.67 5.23 1.31
C LYS A 195 43.16 6.14 2.44
N GLY A 196 42.24 6.90 3.04
CA GLY A 196 42.54 7.93 4.02
C GLY A 196 43.14 9.19 3.38
N GLY A 197 43.51 10.15 4.22
CA GLY A 197 44.07 11.43 3.79
C GLY A 197 43.73 12.57 4.75
N PRO A 198 44.22 13.79 4.52
CA PRO A 198 43.84 14.96 5.31
C PRO A 198 42.39 15.37 4.99
N GLY A 199 41.62 15.75 6.01
CA GLY A 199 40.24 16.22 5.85
C GLY A 199 39.23 15.50 6.74
N ALA A 200 37.95 15.59 6.36
CA ALA A 200 36.86 14.85 7.00
C ALA A 200 36.15 13.99 5.96
N TYR A 201 35.85 12.73 6.31
CA TYR A 201 35.21 11.76 5.43
C TYR A 201 34.61 10.60 6.21
N ILE A 202 33.71 9.86 5.56
CA ILE A 202 33.19 8.58 6.04
C ILE A 202 34.14 7.47 5.55
N VAL A 203 34.60 6.62 6.47
CA VAL A 203 35.54 5.55 6.14
C VAL A 203 34.79 4.38 5.50
N VAL A 204 35.27 3.94 4.34
CA VAL A 204 34.72 2.77 3.62
C VAL A 204 35.84 1.78 3.32
N LYS A 205 35.51 0.48 3.26
CA LYS A 205 36.50 -0.54 2.84
C LYS A 205 36.62 -0.53 1.32
N GLU A 206 37.85 -0.62 0.80
CA GLU A 206 38.08 -0.70 -0.64
C GLU A 206 37.35 -1.92 -1.25
N GLY A 207 36.67 -1.71 -2.38
CA GLY A 207 35.87 -2.74 -3.04
C GLY A 207 34.54 -3.09 -2.36
N LYS A 208 34.13 -2.35 -1.32
CA LYS A 208 32.80 -2.47 -0.70
C LYS A 208 31.88 -1.33 -1.13
N ASP A 209 30.58 -1.56 -1.00
CA ASP A 209 29.56 -0.54 -1.25
C ASP A 209 29.76 0.61 -0.25
N PRO A 210 29.90 1.87 -0.69
CA PRO A 210 30.05 3.01 0.21
C PRO A 210 28.92 3.13 1.23
N LEU A 211 27.71 2.70 0.85
CA LEU A 211 26.53 2.74 1.72
C LEU A 211 26.60 1.74 2.89
N ASP A 212 27.52 0.77 2.85
CA ASP A 212 27.76 -0.16 3.97
C ASP A 212 28.46 0.51 5.16
N ALA A 213 28.95 1.76 5.01
CA ALA A 213 29.43 2.55 6.14
C ALA A 213 28.30 3.08 7.04
N PHE A 214 27.04 2.97 6.61
CA PHE A 214 25.87 3.37 7.36
C PHE A 214 25.28 2.19 8.13
N SER A 215 24.86 2.46 9.37
CA SER A 215 24.02 1.57 10.15
C SER A 215 22.60 2.11 10.17
N PHE A 216 21.66 1.30 9.69
CA PHE A 216 20.26 1.69 9.55
C PHE A 216 19.41 1.16 10.71
N ASN A 217 18.45 1.95 11.16
CA ASN A 217 17.42 1.57 12.14
C ASN A 217 16.06 2.13 11.71
N ASN A 218 15.61 1.63 10.57
CA ASN A 218 14.45 2.15 9.86
C ASN A 218 13.16 1.59 10.46
N ARG A 219 12.10 2.39 10.39
CA ARG A 219 10.73 1.98 10.66
C ARG A 219 9.87 2.45 9.50
N ILE A 220 9.64 1.57 8.55
CA ILE A 220 8.84 1.86 7.37
C ILE A 220 7.47 1.20 7.57
N PHE A 221 6.41 1.99 7.49
CA PHE A 221 5.01 1.59 7.60
C PHE A 221 4.68 0.74 8.84
N THR A 222 5.41 0.88 9.94
CA THR A 222 5.13 0.16 11.20
C THR A 222 3.76 0.52 11.78
N ASP A 223 3.30 1.74 11.51
CA ASP A 223 1.98 2.28 11.81
C ASP A 223 1.08 2.35 10.56
N ASN A 224 1.44 1.62 9.50
CA ASN A 224 0.87 1.63 8.16
C ASN A 224 0.94 2.99 7.42
N LYS A 225 1.65 3.99 7.95
CA LYS A 225 1.57 5.37 7.46
C LYS A 225 2.92 6.07 7.34
N SER A 226 3.82 5.84 8.26
CA SER A 226 5.04 6.64 8.42
C SER A 226 6.25 5.91 7.86
N ILE A 227 7.11 6.66 7.19
CA ILE A 227 8.44 6.23 6.77
C ILE A 227 9.43 6.98 7.63
N ASP A 228 10.05 6.27 8.57
CA ASP A 228 11.06 6.79 9.48
C ASP A 228 12.42 6.13 9.22
N ILE A 229 13.31 6.89 8.60
CA ILE A 229 14.67 6.47 8.27
C ILE A 229 15.61 7.01 9.33
N ARG A 230 16.37 6.14 9.99
CA ARG A 230 17.47 6.53 10.87
C ARG A 230 18.76 5.93 10.40
N VAL A 231 19.76 6.79 10.24
CA VAL A 231 21.08 6.41 9.79
C VAL A 231 22.13 6.85 10.80
N LYS A 232 23.00 5.91 11.17
CA LYS A 232 24.17 6.13 12.03
C LYS A 232 25.44 5.95 11.22
N TYR A 233 26.36 6.88 11.36
CA TYR A 233 27.68 6.79 10.72
C TYR A 233 28.73 7.54 11.53
N LYS A 234 29.99 7.29 11.16
CA LYS A 234 31.14 7.93 11.79
C LYS A 234 31.89 8.77 10.76
N ILE A 235 32.16 10.01 11.13
CA ILE A 235 33.05 10.88 10.38
C ILE A 235 34.43 10.80 11.01
N LYS A 236 35.42 10.39 10.22
CA LYS A 236 36.81 10.48 10.59
C LYS A 236 37.31 11.87 10.22
N THR A 237 37.88 12.57 11.20
CA THR A 237 38.58 13.84 10.97
C THR A 237 40.08 13.57 11.07
N SER A 238 40.79 13.79 9.97
CA SER A 238 42.24 13.65 9.88
C SER A 238 42.83 15.06 9.86
N LEU A 239 42.91 15.66 11.05
CA LEU A 239 43.53 16.97 11.27
C LEU A 239 45.07 16.85 11.30
N PRO A 240 45.81 17.93 10.96
CA PRO A 240 47.27 17.97 11.15
C PRO A 240 47.68 17.69 12.60
N ILE A 241 46.81 18.05 13.55
CA ILE A 241 46.91 17.68 14.95
C ILE A 241 45.68 16.83 15.26
N ASN A 242 45.85 15.52 15.36
CA ASN A 242 44.76 14.54 15.45
C ASN A 242 44.19 14.44 16.88
N ILE A 243 43.63 15.56 17.38
CA ILE A 243 43.11 15.68 18.75
C ILE A 243 41.63 15.27 18.83
N LEU A 244 40.92 15.27 17.69
CA LEU A 244 39.49 14.99 17.66
C LEU A 244 39.21 13.49 17.48
N PRO A 245 38.35 12.89 18.31
CA PRO A 245 37.87 11.53 18.10
C PRO A 245 36.98 11.46 16.85
N GLU A 246 36.71 10.24 16.37
CA GLU A 246 35.70 10.01 15.35
C GLU A 246 34.34 10.53 15.83
N ILE A 247 33.69 11.33 14.99
CA ILE A 247 32.41 11.96 15.30
C ILE A 247 31.31 10.98 14.89
N SER A 248 30.58 10.45 15.87
CA SER A 248 29.40 9.61 15.59
C SER A 248 28.18 10.50 15.39
N ILE A 249 27.53 10.36 14.25
CA ILE A 249 26.34 11.13 13.89
C ILE A 249 25.17 10.18 13.70
N GLU A 250 24.02 10.57 14.24
CA GLU A 250 22.72 9.96 13.95
C GLU A 250 21.85 11.02 13.26
N GLN A 251 21.27 10.66 12.12
CA GLN A 251 20.34 11.50 11.37
C GLN A 251 19.04 10.75 11.14
N ARG A 252 17.96 11.53 11.05
CA ARG A 252 16.60 11.02 10.89
C ARG A 252 15.89 11.78 9.78
N ALA A 253 15.14 11.05 8.97
CA ALA A 253 14.17 11.59 8.04
C ALA A 253 12.84 10.90 8.31
N THR A 254 11.78 11.69 8.49
CA THR A 254 10.44 11.17 8.72
C THR A 254 9.49 11.83 7.74
N VAL A 255 8.83 11.01 6.94
CA VAL A 255 7.79 11.44 6.00
C VAL A 255 6.59 10.52 6.11
N ARG A 256 5.44 11.01 5.67
CA ARG A 256 4.25 10.18 5.57
C ARG A 256 4.26 9.47 4.23
N GLY A 257 4.08 8.16 4.23
CA GLY A 257 3.73 7.39 3.07
C GLY A 257 2.37 7.82 2.55
N TRP A 258 2.30 8.02 1.26
CA TRP A 258 1.05 8.24 0.56
C TRP A 258 0.61 6.84 0.16
N MET A 259 -0.36 6.26 0.85
CA MET A 259 -0.94 4.95 0.57
C MET A 259 -2.45 5.17 0.36
N ASP A 260 -3.26 4.11 0.38
CA ASP A 260 -4.73 4.18 0.21
C ASP A 260 -5.47 4.83 1.41
N GLY A 261 -4.93 5.96 1.89
CA GLY A 261 -5.37 6.65 3.09
C GLY A 261 -4.94 5.94 4.37
N ASP A 262 -5.14 6.65 5.47
CA ASP A 262 -5.26 6.01 6.76
C ASP A 262 -6.43 5.03 6.67
N LYS A 263 -6.17 3.73 6.46
CA LYS A 263 -6.92 2.78 7.29
C LYS A 263 -6.54 3.20 8.71
N SER A 264 -7.36 4.06 9.32
CA SER A 264 -7.21 4.54 10.69
C SER A 264 -6.73 3.35 11.50
N ALA A 265 -5.52 3.41 12.08
CA ALA A 265 -5.10 2.42 13.09
C ALA A 265 -6.29 2.27 14.01
N PRO A 266 -6.92 1.08 14.14
CA PRO A 266 -8.35 0.94 14.39
C PRO A 266 -8.76 1.87 15.51
N VAL A 267 -9.16 3.07 15.12
CA VAL A 267 -9.88 3.96 15.97
C VAL A 267 -11.19 3.20 16.03
N LYS A 268 -11.67 2.97 17.25
CA LYS A 268 -13.08 2.67 17.43
C LYS A 268 -13.86 3.90 16.94
N GLU A 269 -13.89 4.08 15.62
CA GLU A 269 -14.88 4.88 14.94
C GLU A 269 -16.12 4.01 15.04
N GLU A 270 -17.08 4.48 15.82
CA GLU A 270 -18.43 3.95 15.75
C GLU A 270 -18.84 3.93 14.27
N PRO A 271 -19.31 2.79 13.76
CA PRO A 271 -19.52 2.63 12.33
C PRO A 271 -20.49 3.70 11.85
N LYS A 272 -20.09 4.48 10.84
CA LYS A 272 -21.09 4.93 9.86
C LYS A 272 -21.61 3.65 9.25
N GLU A 273 -22.86 3.32 9.52
CA GLU A 273 -23.52 2.12 9.00
C GLU A 273 -23.47 2.19 7.47
N GLU A 274 -22.49 1.51 6.88
CA GLU A 274 -22.47 1.26 5.44
C GLU A 274 -23.74 0.48 5.12
N SER A 275 -24.59 1.06 4.27
CA SER A 275 -25.88 0.44 3.96
C SER A 275 -25.67 -0.94 3.36
N LEU A 276 -26.46 -1.90 3.80
CA LEU A 276 -26.42 -3.26 3.26
C LEU A 276 -26.65 -3.26 1.74
N TRP A 277 -27.42 -2.29 1.23
CA TRP A 277 -27.77 -2.17 -0.19
C TRP A 277 -26.67 -1.57 -1.07
N ASP A 278 -25.59 -1.04 -0.50
CA ASP A 278 -24.39 -0.62 -1.24
C ASP A 278 -23.50 -1.81 -1.63
N LYS A 279 -23.70 -2.97 -1.00
CA LYS A 279 -22.99 -4.22 -1.32
C LYS A 279 -23.42 -4.79 -2.68
N ALA A 280 -22.64 -5.71 -3.22
CA ALA A 280 -22.98 -6.36 -4.48
C ALA A 280 -24.30 -7.16 -4.37
N PRO A 281 -25.08 -7.35 -5.47
CA PRO A 281 -26.36 -8.06 -5.44
C PRO A 281 -26.37 -9.46 -4.83
N PHE A 282 -25.25 -10.16 -4.96
CA PHE A 282 -25.07 -11.47 -4.36
C PHE A 282 -24.85 -11.39 -2.83
N GLU A 283 -24.10 -10.39 -2.37
CA GLU A 283 -23.71 -10.21 -0.96
C GLU A 283 -24.88 -9.76 -0.10
N TYR A 284 -25.58 -8.68 -0.48
CA TYR A 284 -26.78 -8.28 0.26
C TYR A 284 -27.84 -9.37 0.21
N GLY A 285 -27.93 -10.10 -0.91
CA GLY A 285 -28.91 -11.16 -1.06
C GLY A 285 -28.67 -12.35 -0.15
N LYS A 286 -27.41 -12.74 0.04
CA LYS A 286 -27.03 -13.78 1.00
C LYS A 286 -27.40 -13.36 2.43
N VAL A 287 -26.98 -12.17 2.85
CA VAL A 287 -27.21 -11.65 4.21
C VAL A 287 -28.70 -11.50 4.52
N ILE A 288 -29.47 -10.89 3.62
CA ILE A 288 -30.92 -10.71 3.79
C ILE A 288 -31.63 -12.07 3.82
N THR A 289 -31.24 -13.00 2.96
CA THR A 289 -31.83 -14.35 2.94
C THR A 289 -31.59 -15.07 4.26
N GLU A 290 -30.37 -15.07 4.77
CA GLU A 290 -30.03 -15.71 6.05
C GLU A 290 -30.85 -15.11 7.20
N LYS A 291 -30.88 -13.78 7.32
CA LYS A 291 -31.61 -13.06 8.40
C LYS A 291 -33.12 -13.17 8.30
N GLU A 292 -33.69 -13.20 7.09
CA GLU A 292 -35.14 -13.39 6.93
C GLU A 292 -35.53 -14.83 7.24
N LEU A 293 -34.77 -15.81 6.76
CA LEU A 293 -35.06 -17.22 7.03
C LEU A 293 -34.94 -17.59 8.51
N GLU A 294 -34.14 -16.88 9.31
CA GLU A 294 -34.12 -17.05 10.78
C GLU A 294 -35.48 -16.73 11.46
N LYS A 295 -36.30 -15.88 10.85
CA LYS A 295 -37.60 -15.47 11.41
C LYS A 295 -38.70 -16.50 11.15
N TYR A 296 -38.46 -17.41 10.22
CA TYR A 296 -39.41 -18.46 9.86
C TYR A 296 -38.94 -19.78 10.49
N PRO A 297 -39.66 -20.32 11.48
CA PRO A 297 -39.32 -21.59 12.08
C PRO A 297 -39.45 -22.73 11.04
N ASP A 298 -38.58 -23.72 11.20
CA ASP A 298 -38.41 -24.92 10.37
C ASP A 298 -37.63 -24.74 9.06
N LYS A 299 -36.32 -24.52 9.19
CA LYS A 299 -35.35 -24.93 8.16
C LYS A 299 -35.55 -26.43 7.89
N TYR A 300 -36.26 -26.73 6.81
CA TYR A 300 -36.22 -27.94 5.99
C TYR A 300 -35.59 -29.21 6.61
N PRO A 301 -36.30 -30.37 6.70
CA PRO A 301 -37.52 -30.76 5.97
C PRO A 301 -38.67 -31.35 6.82
N ASN A 302 -38.82 -31.02 8.11
CA ASN A 302 -39.76 -31.75 8.97
C ASN A 302 -41.22 -31.22 9.02
N SER A 303 -41.52 -30.02 8.53
CA SER A 303 -42.87 -29.39 8.62
C SER A 303 -43.65 -29.28 7.30
N GLY A 304 -42.98 -29.49 6.16
CA GLY A 304 -43.59 -29.37 4.82
C GLY A 304 -43.79 -27.93 4.29
N HIS A 305 -43.40 -26.91 5.06
CA HIS A 305 -43.44 -25.51 4.64
C HIS A 305 -42.12 -25.09 3.97
N ILE A 306 -42.18 -24.46 2.80
CA ILE A 306 -40.98 -23.92 2.11
C ILE A 306 -41.00 -22.41 1.95
N TYR A 307 -39.84 -21.83 2.21
CA TYR A 307 -39.56 -20.41 2.12
C TYR A 307 -38.45 -20.17 1.10
N GLU A 308 -38.65 -19.24 0.17
CA GLU A 308 -37.57 -18.67 -0.65
C GLU A 308 -37.57 -17.15 -0.49
N VAL A 309 -36.40 -16.57 -0.21
CA VAL A 309 -36.23 -15.13 -0.04
C VAL A 309 -35.54 -14.55 -1.26
N ARG A 310 -36.06 -13.43 -1.78
CA ARG A 310 -35.46 -12.66 -2.86
C ARG A 310 -35.38 -11.20 -2.49
N SER A 311 -34.15 -10.72 -2.28
CA SER A 311 -33.85 -9.29 -2.16
C SER A 311 -33.63 -8.66 -3.53
N ILE A 312 -34.22 -7.50 -3.79
CA ILE A 312 -34.01 -6.73 -5.03
C ILE A 312 -33.80 -5.25 -4.70
N ASN A 313 -32.64 -4.71 -5.06
CA ASN A 313 -32.36 -3.28 -4.89
C ASN A 313 -33.03 -2.50 -6.02
N LEU A 314 -34.09 -1.74 -5.73
CA LEU A 314 -34.84 -0.95 -6.70
C LEU A 314 -34.18 0.40 -7.03
N ASP A 315 -33.20 0.83 -6.24
CA ASP A 315 -32.44 2.06 -6.49
C ASP A 315 -31.29 1.84 -7.50
N CYS A 316 -30.94 0.58 -7.81
CA CYS A 316 -29.87 0.27 -8.77
C CYS A 316 -30.32 0.47 -10.23
N GLU A 317 -29.37 0.81 -11.12
CA GLU A 317 -29.65 1.15 -12.53
C GLU A 317 -30.46 0.09 -13.29
N THR A 318 -30.29 -1.18 -12.92
CA THR A 318 -30.96 -2.29 -13.60
C THR A 318 -32.44 -2.39 -13.24
N TYR A 319 -32.79 -2.15 -11.97
CA TYR A 319 -34.13 -2.40 -11.43
C TYR A 319 -34.93 -1.13 -11.12
N LYS A 320 -34.32 0.04 -11.30
CA LYS A 320 -35.03 1.33 -11.36
C LYS A 320 -36.12 1.35 -12.46
N ASP A 321 -35.97 0.53 -13.50
CA ASP A 321 -37.04 0.23 -14.45
C ASP A 321 -37.98 -0.86 -13.89
N ILE A 322 -39.20 -0.45 -13.52
CA ILE A 322 -40.24 -1.31 -12.93
C ILE A 322 -40.54 -2.54 -13.81
N LYS A 323 -40.49 -2.42 -15.15
CA LYS A 323 -40.74 -3.57 -16.05
C LYS A 323 -39.65 -4.63 -15.92
N LYS A 324 -38.39 -4.21 -15.78
CA LYS A 324 -37.25 -5.11 -15.55
C LYS A 324 -37.32 -5.75 -14.17
N ALA A 325 -37.64 -4.99 -13.13
CA ALA A 325 -37.85 -5.51 -11.78
C ALA A 325 -38.96 -6.58 -11.75
N LYS A 326 -40.13 -6.27 -12.34
CA LYS A 326 -41.26 -7.21 -12.46
C LYS A 326 -40.87 -8.50 -13.19
N SER A 327 -40.19 -8.38 -14.33
CA SER A 327 -39.73 -9.53 -15.12
C SER A 327 -38.77 -10.42 -14.32
N SER A 328 -37.84 -9.81 -13.58
CA SER A 328 -36.87 -10.53 -12.76
C SER A 328 -37.52 -11.28 -11.59
N LEU A 329 -38.45 -10.63 -10.89
CA LEU A 329 -39.22 -11.23 -9.80
C LEU A 329 -40.11 -12.38 -10.32
N LYS A 330 -40.84 -12.15 -11.42
CA LYS A 330 -41.67 -13.18 -12.05
C LYS A 330 -40.86 -14.42 -12.46
N SER A 331 -39.66 -14.21 -13.03
CA SER A 331 -38.74 -15.30 -13.37
C SER A 331 -38.32 -16.10 -12.13
N SER A 332 -38.05 -15.42 -11.01
CA SER A 332 -37.66 -16.06 -9.75
C SER A 332 -38.79 -16.87 -9.13
N ILE A 333 -40.01 -16.31 -9.11
CA ILE A 333 -41.21 -17.01 -8.63
C ILE A 333 -41.49 -18.26 -9.48
N ASN A 334 -41.38 -18.15 -10.81
CA ASN A 334 -41.57 -19.30 -11.71
C ASN A 334 -40.50 -20.39 -11.49
N LYS A 335 -39.26 -20.01 -11.20
CA LYS A 335 -38.18 -20.94 -10.87
C LYS A 335 -38.42 -21.63 -9.53
N PHE A 336 -38.95 -20.92 -8.54
CA PHE A 336 -39.36 -21.51 -7.27
C PHE A 336 -40.53 -22.50 -7.45
N SER A 337 -41.54 -22.08 -8.22
CA SER A 337 -42.69 -22.92 -8.58
C SER A 337 -42.26 -24.22 -9.25
N SER A 338 -41.37 -24.17 -10.24
CA SER A 338 -40.91 -25.36 -10.95
C SER A 338 -40.08 -26.30 -10.07
N LYS A 339 -39.21 -25.76 -9.20
CA LYS A 339 -38.40 -26.56 -8.26
C LYS A 339 -39.23 -27.30 -7.22
N THR A 340 -40.38 -26.75 -6.84
CA THR A 340 -41.19 -27.25 -5.73
C THR A 340 -42.44 -28.00 -6.20
N LYS A 341 -42.70 -28.08 -7.50
CA LYS A 341 -43.94 -28.63 -8.08
C LYS A 341 -44.17 -30.11 -7.75
N ASP A 342 -43.14 -30.94 -7.88
CA ASP A 342 -43.26 -32.41 -7.79
C ASP A 342 -42.73 -32.99 -6.47
N VAL A 343 -42.57 -32.14 -5.44
CA VAL A 343 -42.07 -32.56 -4.13
C VAL A 343 -43.26 -32.85 -3.20
N ALA A 344 -43.55 -34.13 -2.98
CA ALA A 344 -44.72 -34.61 -2.22
C ALA A 344 -44.72 -34.15 -0.74
N GLU A 345 -43.56 -33.84 -0.18
CA GLU A 345 -43.38 -33.41 1.21
C GLU A 345 -43.78 -31.93 1.43
N ILE A 346 -44.00 -31.15 0.37
CA ILE A 346 -44.30 -29.71 0.46
C ILE A 346 -45.81 -29.45 0.54
N THR A 347 -46.27 -28.96 1.69
CA THR A 347 -47.66 -28.61 2.00
C THR A 347 -47.97 -27.12 1.75
N SER A 348 -47.00 -26.21 1.91
CA SER A 348 -47.16 -24.79 1.54
C SER A 348 -45.88 -24.18 0.97
N ARG A 349 -46.03 -23.13 0.16
CA ARG A 349 -44.93 -22.41 -0.51
C ARG A 349 -45.07 -20.92 -0.27
N THR A 350 -44.05 -20.31 0.32
CA THR A 350 -44.01 -18.88 0.61
C THR A 350 -42.78 -18.25 -0.04
N PHE A 351 -42.98 -17.20 -0.84
CA PHE A 351 -41.92 -16.45 -1.51
C PHE A 351 -41.86 -15.04 -0.94
N ILE A 352 -40.72 -14.67 -0.35
CA ILE A 352 -40.55 -13.43 0.40
C ILE A 352 -39.70 -12.46 -0.41
N ILE A 353 -40.26 -11.33 -0.79
CA ILE A 353 -39.58 -10.25 -1.51
C ILE A 353 -39.14 -9.19 -0.51
N VAL A 354 -37.86 -8.84 -0.53
CA VAL A 354 -37.30 -7.77 0.30
C VAL A 354 -36.78 -6.65 -0.60
N ILE A 355 -37.22 -5.43 -0.33
CA ILE A 355 -36.81 -4.21 -1.05
C ILE A 355 -36.23 -3.18 -0.07
N PRO A 356 -35.39 -2.23 -0.53
CA PRO A 356 -34.87 -1.17 0.31
C PRO A 356 -35.99 -0.29 0.90
N GLU A 357 -35.74 0.27 2.06
CA GLU A 357 -36.67 1.19 2.72
C GLU A 357 -36.89 2.46 1.90
N GLY A 358 -38.13 2.95 1.84
CA GLY A 358 -38.50 4.14 1.08
C GLY A 358 -38.58 3.91 -0.43
N THR A 359 -38.62 2.66 -0.89
CA THR A 359 -38.80 2.31 -2.31
C THR A 359 -40.20 1.81 -2.64
N LEU A 360 -41.07 1.54 -1.66
CA LEU A 360 -42.44 1.06 -1.89
C LEU A 360 -43.41 2.19 -2.33
N THR A 361 -43.25 2.69 -3.54
CA THR A 361 -44.20 3.64 -4.16
C THR A 361 -45.51 2.94 -4.58
N ASP A 362 -46.57 3.72 -4.87
CA ASP A 362 -47.86 3.18 -5.32
C ASP A 362 -47.73 2.30 -6.59
N GLU A 363 -46.83 2.68 -7.50
CA GLU A 363 -46.55 1.91 -8.73
C GLU A 363 -45.88 0.57 -8.43
N ILE A 364 -44.89 0.57 -7.53
CA ILE A 364 -44.18 -0.65 -7.11
C ILE A 364 -45.10 -1.57 -6.33
N LYS A 365 -45.96 -1.01 -5.47
CA LYS A 365 -46.98 -1.76 -4.74
C LYS A 365 -47.99 -2.43 -5.68
N ALA A 366 -48.49 -1.70 -6.68
CA ALA A 366 -49.39 -2.27 -7.69
C ALA A 366 -48.74 -3.44 -8.44
N MET A 367 -47.46 -3.30 -8.80
CA MET A 367 -46.67 -4.36 -9.44
C MET A 367 -46.51 -5.60 -8.56
N LEU A 368 -46.22 -5.42 -7.26
CA LEU A 368 -46.06 -6.53 -6.31
C LEU A 368 -47.40 -7.25 -6.01
N GLU A 369 -48.51 -6.52 -5.92
CA GLU A 369 -49.85 -7.12 -5.77
C GLU A 369 -50.29 -7.93 -6.99
N GLU A 370 -49.93 -7.47 -8.20
CA GLU A 370 -50.15 -8.23 -9.43
C GLU A 370 -49.35 -9.55 -9.39
N LEU A 371 -48.06 -9.50 -9.04
CA LEU A 371 -47.22 -10.70 -8.90
C LEU A 371 -47.76 -11.67 -7.84
N LYS A 372 -48.26 -11.14 -6.72
CA LYS A 372 -48.87 -11.94 -5.65
C LYS A 372 -50.13 -12.64 -6.11
N SER A 373 -51.00 -11.95 -6.83
CA SER A 373 -52.23 -12.52 -7.38
C SER A 373 -51.94 -13.59 -8.45
N GLU A 374 -50.98 -13.33 -9.34
CA GLU A 374 -50.53 -14.31 -10.34
C GLU A 374 -49.97 -15.58 -9.68
N ALA A 375 -49.10 -15.44 -8.68
CA ALA A 375 -48.47 -16.55 -7.97
C ALA A 375 -49.47 -17.39 -7.16
N ALA A 376 -50.47 -16.76 -6.55
CA ALA A 376 -51.53 -17.46 -5.81
C ALA A 376 -52.45 -18.28 -6.74
N SER A 377 -52.70 -17.77 -7.96
CA SER A 377 -53.53 -18.45 -8.98
C SER A 377 -52.80 -19.56 -9.75
N GLY A 378 -51.47 -19.66 -9.61
CA GLY A 378 -50.63 -20.64 -10.29
C GLY A 378 -50.73 -22.06 -9.72
N THR A 379 -50.14 -23.02 -10.42
CA THR A 379 -50.04 -24.43 -10.00
C THR A 379 -48.58 -24.89 -9.99
N PRO A 380 -47.95 -25.09 -8.82
CA PRO A 380 -48.50 -24.97 -7.46
C PRO A 380 -48.75 -23.53 -7.03
N SER A 381 -49.73 -23.33 -6.14
CA SER A 381 -50.03 -22.02 -5.54
C SER A 381 -48.90 -21.58 -4.61
N ILE A 382 -48.48 -20.32 -4.72
CA ILE A 382 -47.40 -19.71 -3.93
C ILE A 382 -47.93 -18.45 -3.25
N GLU A 383 -47.75 -18.38 -1.94
CA GLU A 383 -48.00 -17.16 -1.18
C GLU A 383 -46.82 -16.20 -1.35
N VAL A 384 -47.05 -14.99 -1.87
CA VAL A 384 -46.02 -13.96 -1.98
C VAL A 384 -46.19 -12.93 -0.86
N ILE A 385 -45.13 -12.72 -0.10
CA ILE A 385 -45.01 -11.70 0.94
C ILE A 385 -43.96 -10.70 0.46
N TYR A 386 -44.20 -9.41 0.59
CA TYR A 386 -43.21 -8.38 0.30
C TYR A 386 -43.07 -7.42 1.47
N LYS A 387 -41.86 -6.90 1.67
CA LYS A 387 -41.55 -5.97 2.77
C LYS A 387 -40.36 -5.07 2.43
N GLU A 388 -40.36 -3.89 3.05
CA GLU A 388 -39.19 -3.04 3.14
C GLU A 388 -38.29 -3.50 4.30
N GLY A 389 -36.98 -3.26 4.18
CA GLY A 389 -36.06 -3.45 5.29
C GLY A 389 -34.60 -3.31 4.92
N TYR A 390 -33.75 -3.36 5.95
CA TYR A 390 -32.30 -3.33 5.84
C TYR A 390 -31.74 -2.00 5.31
N GLY A 391 -32.45 -0.90 5.57
CA GLY A 391 -32.05 0.46 5.19
C GLY A 391 -32.22 0.75 3.70
N ARG A 392 -31.49 1.75 3.20
CA ARG A 392 -31.52 2.22 1.81
C ARG A 392 -30.10 2.51 1.29
N GLN A 393 -29.89 2.44 -0.02
CA GLN A 393 -28.59 2.67 -0.66
C GLN A 393 -28.05 4.10 -0.41
N SER A 394 -26.77 4.25 -0.03
CA SER A 394 -26.22 5.51 0.51
C SER A 394 -26.11 6.66 -0.49
N ASN A 395 -26.11 6.36 -1.80
CA ASN A 395 -26.01 7.36 -2.86
C ASN A 395 -27.36 7.96 -3.28
N VAL A 396 -28.47 7.53 -2.67
CA VAL A 396 -29.78 8.15 -2.87
C VAL A 396 -29.90 9.23 -1.81
N SER A 397 -29.69 10.49 -2.22
CA SER A 397 -29.75 11.64 -1.31
C SER A 397 -30.99 11.57 -0.43
N ASP A 398 -30.78 11.45 0.89
CA ASP A 398 -31.82 11.69 1.88
C ASP A 398 -32.24 13.16 1.81
N SER A 399 -33.20 13.47 0.95
CA SER A 399 -33.96 14.70 1.03
C SER A 399 -35.14 14.52 1.98
N SER A 400 -34.88 14.01 3.19
CA SER A 400 -35.82 14.02 4.30
C SER A 400 -35.14 13.50 5.57
N GLU A 401 -34.55 14.39 6.36
CA GLU A 401 -34.61 14.36 7.84
C GLU A 401 -33.79 15.53 8.44
N GLU A 402 -34.23 16.77 8.14
CA GLU A 402 -34.11 17.89 9.07
C GLU A 402 -35.53 18.29 9.47
N GLU A 403 -36.12 17.54 10.39
CA GLU A 403 -37.19 18.03 11.26
C GLU A 403 -37.34 17.10 12.48
N LYS A 404 -36.53 17.35 13.51
CA LYS A 404 -36.96 17.36 14.92
C LYS A 404 -35.90 17.91 15.86
#